data_AF-A0A1I1D6V0-F1
#
_entry.id   AF-A0A1I1D6V0-F1
#
_cell.length_a   1.000
_cell.length_b   1.000
_cell.length_c   1.000
_cell.angle_alpha   90.00
_cell.angle_beta   90.00
_cell.angle_gamma   90.00
#
_symmetry.space_group_name_H-M   'P 1'
#
loop_
_entity.id
_entity.type
_entity.pdbx_description
1 polymer ?
#
loop_
_entity_poly.entity_id
_entity_poly.type
_entity_poly.pdbx_seq_one_letter_code
_entity_poly.pdbx_strand_id
1 'polypeptide(L)'
;MNWQEYEKQVFEHLSVIYPDAKLEFNSKLFGKYSNGLRQCDVVIRQIIGDIEYVTLVDAKYYSDKIDVKDVETFISMANDINANYGILVSPKGYSELAYNRAENDPLPVLLDILTLEDLKQFQCYCAIPYAGENGLLLFPAFGWIIDITQRFEMIASSYRKGFGFEEAFKEREFIYFQIWDTKKDPILPENLLLNQEYQIRERLKIKESEIKKIEYGNKSLMLRKTISENYLAVEYACAIEYDGFIFFGVLISPVNRETVNKNKLVQMVAKAVPIKVIQK
;
A
#
# COMPACT_ATOMS: atom_id res chain seq x y z
N MET A 1 -17.99 -3.69 -21.97
CA MET A 1 -18.14 -2.87 -20.76
C MET A 1 -17.79 -1.43 -21.11
N ASN A 2 -18.58 -0.46 -20.66
CA ASN A 2 -18.33 0.97 -20.87
C ASN A 2 -17.69 1.63 -19.62
N TRP A 3 -17.37 2.92 -19.72
CA TRP A 3 -16.73 3.67 -18.63
C TRP A 3 -17.62 3.83 -17.39
N GLN A 4 -18.95 3.98 -17.56
CA GLN A 4 -19.90 4.12 -16.45
C GLN A 4 -19.99 2.83 -15.61
N GLU A 5 -19.97 1.68 -16.29
CA GLU A 5 -19.92 0.37 -15.65
C GLU A 5 -18.60 0.16 -14.88
N TYR A 6 -17.49 0.72 -15.37
CA TYR A 6 -16.21 0.69 -14.65
C TYR A 6 -16.27 1.53 -13.38
N GLU A 7 -16.68 2.80 -13.49
CA GLU A 7 -16.82 3.72 -12.36
C GLU A 7 -17.68 3.13 -11.25
N LYS A 8 -18.83 2.53 -11.62
CA LYS A 8 -19.73 1.90 -10.65
C LYS A 8 -19.05 0.74 -9.91
N GLN A 9 -18.28 -0.09 -10.60
CA GLN A 9 -17.56 -1.18 -9.94
C GLN A 9 -16.44 -0.68 -9.03
N VAL A 10 -15.74 0.40 -9.41
CA VAL A 10 -14.77 1.06 -8.53
C VAL A 10 -15.46 1.54 -7.26
N PHE A 11 -16.62 2.20 -7.38
CA PHE A 11 -17.43 2.64 -6.24
C PHE A 11 -17.84 1.48 -5.32
N GLU A 12 -18.38 0.40 -5.88
CA GLU A 12 -18.78 -0.78 -5.13
C GLU A 12 -17.59 -1.39 -4.38
N HIS A 13 -16.42 -1.45 -5.01
CA HIS A 13 -15.20 -1.95 -4.39
C HIS A 13 -14.73 -1.08 -3.23
N LEU A 14 -14.70 0.25 -3.44
CA LEU A 14 -14.31 1.20 -2.40
C LEU A 14 -15.28 1.18 -1.21
N SER A 15 -16.58 0.97 -1.47
CA SER A 15 -17.58 0.88 -0.40
C SER A 15 -17.31 -0.27 0.57
N VAL A 16 -16.67 -1.35 0.11
CA VAL A 16 -16.27 -2.44 0.99
C VAL A 16 -14.92 -2.18 1.68
N ILE A 17 -13.98 -1.51 1.01
CA ILE A 17 -12.67 -1.17 1.58
C ILE A 17 -12.79 -0.10 2.68
N TYR A 18 -13.75 0.82 2.52
CA TYR A 18 -13.98 1.94 3.42
C TYR A 18 -15.39 1.87 4.03
N PRO A 19 -15.72 0.81 4.80
CA PRO A 19 -17.08 0.57 5.27
C PRO A 19 -17.59 1.65 6.24
N ASP A 20 -16.67 2.30 6.96
CA ASP A 20 -16.98 3.36 7.92
C ASP A 20 -16.91 4.77 7.31
N ALA A 21 -16.58 4.87 6.02
CA ALA A 21 -16.52 6.15 5.31
C ALA A 21 -17.87 6.48 4.68
N LYS A 22 -18.14 7.77 4.49
CA LYS A 22 -19.24 8.21 3.64
C LYS A 22 -18.74 8.29 2.20
N LEU A 23 -19.29 7.44 1.32
CA LEU A 23 -18.96 7.45 -0.10
C LEU A 23 -20.10 8.06 -0.92
N GLU A 24 -19.75 8.91 -1.89
CA GLU A 24 -20.69 9.56 -2.80
C GLU A 24 -20.29 9.20 -4.25
N PHE A 25 -21.21 8.59 -5.00
CA PHE A 25 -21.00 8.19 -6.40
C PHE A 25 -21.51 9.25 -7.38
N ASN A 26 -20.75 9.53 -8.43
CA ASN A 26 -21.07 10.50 -9.50
C ASN A 26 -21.58 11.84 -8.93
N SER A 27 -20.85 12.33 -7.94
CA SER A 27 -21.18 13.54 -7.19
C SER A 27 -20.72 14.81 -7.93
N LYS A 28 -21.27 15.96 -7.56
CA LYS A 28 -20.78 17.26 -8.04
C LYS A 28 -20.33 18.09 -6.86
N LEU A 29 -19.05 18.48 -6.86
CA LEU A 29 -18.46 19.34 -5.85
C LEU A 29 -18.11 20.70 -6.45
N PHE A 30 -18.25 21.75 -5.65
CA PHE A 30 -17.92 23.10 -6.11
C PHE A 30 -16.41 23.32 -6.08
N GLY A 31 -15.84 23.73 -7.21
CA GLY A 31 -14.43 24.04 -7.36
C GLY A 31 -14.11 25.44 -6.83
N LYS A 32 -13.14 25.52 -5.93
CA LYS A 32 -12.64 26.73 -5.28
C LYS A 32 -12.02 27.72 -6.28
N TYR A 33 -11.27 27.21 -7.25
CA TYR A 33 -10.58 28.03 -8.25
C TYR A 33 -11.42 28.18 -9.52
N SER A 34 -12.09 27.11 -9.94
CA SER A 34 -12.92 27.15 -11.16
C SER A 34 -14.26 27.87 -10.98
N ASN A 35 -14.73 28.06 -9.74
CA ASN A 35 -16.05 28.61 -9.41
C ASN A 35 -17.22 27.87 -10.10
N GLY A 36 -17.04 26.57 -10.38
CA GLY A 36 -18.01 25.74 -11.06
C GLY A 36 -18.13 24.36 -10.42
N LEU A 37 -19.20 23.64 -10.76
CA LEU A 37 -19.40 22.26 -10.31
C LEU A 37 -18.50 21.30 -11.11
N ARG A 38 -17.67 20.53 -10.40
CA ARG A 38 -16.82 19.45 -10.91
C ARG A 38 -17.53 18.12 -10.70
N GLN A 39 -17.74 17.36 -11.76
CA GLN A 39 -18.20 15.97 -11.64
C GLN A 39 -17.08 15.11 -11.07
N CYS A 40 -17.36 14.35 -10.02
CA CYS A 40 -16.43 13.48 -9.32
C CYS A 40 -16.98 12.05 -9.32
N ASP A 41 -16.21 11.09 -9.82
CA ASP A 41 -16.69 9.71 -9.99
C ASP A 41 -17.00 9.06 -8.63
N VAL A 42 -16.06 9.16 -7.68
CA VAL A 42 -16.31 8.81 -6.27
C VAL A 42 -15.65 9.83 -5.35
N VAL A 43 -16.35 10.20 -4.29
CA VAL A 43 -15.80 10.99 -3.18
C VAL A 43 -15.92 10.17 -1.90
N ILE A 44 -14.82 10.02 -1.19
CA ILE A 44 -14.77 9.33 0.10
C ILE A 44 -14.55 10.38 1.18
N ARG A 45 -15.41 10.39 2.21
CA ARG A 45 -15.26 11.24 3.38
C ARG A 45 -15.06 10.37 4.62
N GLN A 46 -13.96 10.61 5.31
CA GLN A 46 -13.60 9.92 6.54
C GLN A 46 -13.36 10.93 7.65
N ILE A 47 -13.90 10.65 8.84
CA ILE A 47 -13.59 11.43 10.03
C ILE A 47 -12.50 10.68 10.81
N ILE A 48 -11.36 11.32 11.00
CA ILE A 48 -10.26 10.78 11.82
C ILE A 48 -9.99 11.79 12.93
N GLY A 49 -10.38 11.44 14.16
CA GLY A 49 -10.45 12.41 15.25
C GLY A 49 -11.55 13.45 14.98
N ASP A 50 -11.19 14.74 15.02
CA ASP A 50 -12.09 15.87 14.75
C ASP A 50 -11.92 16.46 13.33
N ILE A 51 -11.15 15.78 12.47
CA ILE A 51 -10.82 16.25 11.13
C ILE A 51 -11.54 15.39 10.09
N GLU A 52 -12.27 16.02 9.17
CA GLU A 52 -12.78 15.37 7.96
C GLU A 52 -11.70 15.34 6.88
N TYR A 53 -11.45 14.16 6.35
CA TYR A 53 -10.60 13.92 5.20
C TYR A 53 -11.45 13.59 3.98
N VAL A 54 -11.18 14.29 2.88
CA VAL A 54 -11.83 14.10 1.58
C VAL A 54 -10.85 13.46 0.62
N THR A 55 -11.22 12.31 0.09
CA THR A 55 -10.47 11.64 -0.98
C THR A 55 -11.28 11.69 -2.27
N LEU A 56 -10.69 12.27 -3.32
CA LEU A 56 -11.23 12.18 -4.67
C LEU A 56 -10.78 10.86 -5.30
N VAL A 57 -11.70 10.15 -5.93
CA VAL A 57 -11.35 9.03 -6.81
C VAL A 57 -11.87 9.27 -8.22
N ASP A 58 -11.01 9.05 -9.20
CA ASP A 58 -11.30 9.17 -10.63
C ASP A 58 -10.93 7.84 -11.32
N ALA A 59 -11.87 7.27 -12.07
CA ALA A 59 -11.75 5.94 -12.68
C ALA A 59 -11.64 6.04 -14.20
N LYS A 60 -10.39 6.04 -14.70
CA LYS A 60 -10.08 6.18 -16.12
C LYS A 60 -10.15 4.83 -16.85
N TYR A 61 -11.25 4.60 -17.55
CA TYR A 61 -11.43 3.42 -18.39
C TYR A 61 -10.85 3.61 -19.81
N TYR A 62 -9.52 3.67 -19.92
CA TYR A 62 -8.81 3.84 -21.20
C TYR A 62 -8.27 2.52 -21.76
N SER A 63 -8.07 2.47 -23.08
CA SER A 63 -7.40 1.37 -23.78
C SER A 63 -5.88 1.33 -23.55
N ASP A 64 -5.31 2.51 -23.24
CA ASP A 64 -3.88 2.74 -23.11
C ASP A 64 -3.51 3.15 -21.66
N LYS A 65 -2.21 3.15 -21.38
CA LYS A 65 -1.69 3.62 -20.10
C LYS A 65 -1.98 5.12 -19.90
N ILE A 66 -2.30 5.48 -18.66
CA ILE A 66 -2.44 6.86 -18.21
C ILE A 66 -1.11 7.60 -18.36
N ASP A 67 -1.17 8.80 -18.92
CA ASP A 67 -0.01 9.67 -19.13
C ASP A 67 0.08 10.81 -18.09
N VAL A 68 1.08 11.68 -18.26
CA VAL A 68 1.30 12.81 -17.34
C VAL A 68 0.12 13.80 -17.37
N LYS A 69 -0.49 14.03 -18.52
CA LYS A 69 -1.58 15.02 -18.67
C LYS A 69 -2.83 14.57 -17.92
N ASP A 70 -3.12 13.28 -17.96
CA ASP A 70 -4.22 12.70 -17.18
C ASP A 70 -4.00 12.91 -15.68
N VAL A 71 -2.79 12.65 -15.19
CA VAL A 71 -2.41 12.86 -13.78
C VAL A 71 -2.49 14.33 -13.39
N GLU A 72 -2.00 15.24 -14.23
CA GLU A 72 -2.08 16.69 -13.97
C GLU A 72 -3.51 17.21 -13.95
N THR A 73 -4.36 16.70 -14.85
CA THR A 73 -5.78 17.03 -14.88
C THR A 73 -6.47 16.57 -13.60
N PHE A 74 -6.17 15.35 -13.15
CA PHE A 74 -6.67 14.80 -11.91
C PHE A 74 -6.22 15.59 -10.68
N ILE A 75 -4.93 15.88 -10.54
CA ILE A 75 -4.37 16.70 -9.45
C ILE A 75 -5.02 18.08 -9.41
N SER A 76 -5.13 18.72 -10.57
CA SER A 76 -5.73 20.05 -10.67
C SER A 76 -7.18 20.02 -10.21
N MET A 77 -7.94 18.98 -10.55
CA MET A 77 -9.30 18.80 -10.09
C MET A 77 -9.39 18.51 -8.59
N ALA A 78 -8.54 17.62 -8.07
CA ALA A 78 -8.47 17.29 -6.64
C ALA A 78 -8.20 18.55 -5.80
N ASN A 79 -7.23 19.36 -6.23
CA ASN A 79 -6.92 20.63 -5.58
C ASN A 79 -8.08 21.64 -5.68
N ASP A 80 -8.74 21.71 -6.84
CA ASP A 80 -9.89 22.60 -7.06
C ASP A 80 -11.05 22.30 -6.09
N ILE A 81 -11.29 21.03 -5.75
CA ILE A 81 -12.33 20.64 -4.79
C ILE A 81 -11.83 20.56 -3.33
N ASN A 82 -10.59 20.99 -3.05
CA ASN A 82 -9.89 20.83 -1.77
C ASN A 82 -9.88 19.38 -1.24
N ALA A 83 -9.67 18.39 -2.12
CA ALA A 83 -9.42 17.03 -1.66
C ALA A 83 -8.09 16.96 -0.89
N ASN A 84 -8.07 16.19 0.20
CA ASN A 84 -6.87 15.91 0.98
C ASN A 84 -6.02 14.82 0.32
N TYR A 85 -6.67 13.91 -0.40
CA TYR A 85 -6.04 12.78 -1.08
C TYR A 85 -6.67 12.56 -2.45
N GLY A 86 -5.90 12.01 -3.38
CA GLY A 86 -6.41 11.54 -4.67
C GLY A 86 -6.15 10.06 -4.87
N ILE A 87 -7.10 9.34 -5.45
CA ILE A 87 -6.91 8.00 -6.01
C ILE A 87 -7.25 8.08 -7.50
N LEU A 88 -6.28 7.85 -8.37
CA LEU A 88 -6.55 7.67 -9.79
C LEU A 88 -6.54 6.17 -10.07
N VAL A 89 -7.53 5.65 -10.77
CA VAL A 89 -7.68 4.21 -11.03
C VAL A 89 -7.74 3.95 -12.53
N SER A 90 -6.98 2.97 -13.04
CA SER A 90 -7.02 2.57 -14.46
C SER A 90 -6.84 1.05 -14.64
N PRO A 91 -7.49 0.43 -15.65
CA PRO A 91 -7.32 -0.98 -15.95
C PRO A 91 -6.03 -1.29 -16.73
N LYS A 92 -5.31 -0.27 -17.22
CA LYS A 92 -4.07 -0.45 -18.01
C LYS A 92 -2.83 0.08 -17.31
N GLY A 93 -3.02 0.76 -16.19
CA GLY A 93 -1.97 1.38 -15.40
C GLY A 93 -1.42 2.65 -16.02
N TYR A 94 -0.17 2.96 -15.70
CA TYR A 94 0.41 4.29 -15.88
C TYR A 94 1.75 4.20 -16.60
N SER A 95 2.08 5.25 -17.34
CA SER A 95 3.46 5.48 -17.81
C SER A 95 4.38 5.79 -16.62
N GLU A 96 5.68 5.56 -16.79
CA GLU A 96 6.68 5.88 -15.76
C GLU A 96 6.67 7.38 -15.40
N LEU A 97 6.51 8.26 -16.41
CA LEU A 97 6.42 9.69 -16.19
C LEU A 97 5.16 10.09 -15.40
N ALA A 98 4.03 9.40 -15.63
CA ALA A 98 2.80 9.62 -14.87
C ALA A 98 2.98 9.23 -13.39
N TYR A 99 3.65 8.11 -13.11
CA TYR A 99 4.04 7.75 -11.74
C TYR A 99 4.89 8.83 -11.10
N ASN A 100 5.99 9.24 -11.76
CA ASN A 100 6.87 10.28 -11.24
C ASN A 100 6.12 11.58 -10.96
N ARG A 101 5.18 11.96 -11.84
CA ARG A 101 4.37 13.17 -11.65
C ARG A 101 3.48 13.08 -10.42
N ALA A 102 2.80 11.96 -10.19
CA ALA A 102 1.91 11.79 -9.04
C ALA A 102 2.69 11.72 -7.72
N GLU A 103 3.83 11.03 -7.69
CA GLU A 103 4.61 10.83 -6.47
C GLU A 103 5.32 12.10 -5.97
N ASN A 104 5.63 13.03 -6.88
CA ASN A 104 6.32 14.28 -6.57
C ASN A 104 5.38 15.49 -6.43
N ASP A 105 4.05 15.27 -6.39
CA ASP A 105 3.10 16.36 -6.19
C ASP A 105 2.92 16.71 -4.69
N PRO A 106 2.72 17.99 -4.34
CA PRO A 106 2.37 18.38 -2.98
C PRO A 106 1.05 17.76 -2.47
N LEU A 107 0.09 17.49 -3.36
CA LEU A 107 -1.12 16.76 -3.03
C LEU A 107 -0.81 15.26 -3.06
N PRO A 108 -1.01 14.51 -1.95
CA PRO A 108 -0.74 13.08 -1.95
C PRO A 108 -1.72 12.34 -2.88
N VAL A 109 -1.22 11.95 -4.05
CA VAL A 109 -1.97 11.16 -5.04
C VAL A 109 -1.48 9.73 -5.06
N LEU A 110 -2.39 8.80 -4.82
CA LEU A 110 -2.21 7.38 -5.04
C LEU A 110 -2.64 7.04 -6.48
N LEU A 111 -1.71 6.57 -7.29
CA LEU A 111 -2.04 5.93 -8.56
C LEU A 111 -2.26 4.45 -8.32
N ASP A 112 -3.38 3.91 -8.82
CA ASP A 112 -3.69 2.49 -8.66
C ASP A 112 -4.18 1.81 -9.93
N ILE A 113 -3.78 0.55 -10.09
CA ILE A 113 -4.16 -0.29 -11.21
C ILE A 113 -5.25 -1.24 -10.70
N LEU A 114 -6.46 -1.06 -11.20
CA LEU A 114 -7.58 -1.96 -10.90
C LEU A 114 -8.20 -2.43 -12.21
N THR A 115 -7.84 -3.64 -12.63
CA THR A 115 -8.47 -4.23 -13.80
C THR A 115 -9.82 -4.85 -13.43
N LEU A 116 -10.70 -5.03 -14.42
CA LEU A 116 -11.95 -5.74 -14.21
C LEU A 116 -11.77 -7.20 -13.83
N GLU A 117 -10.69 -7.80 -14.30
CA GLU A 117 -10.36 -9.18 -13.97
C GLU A 117 -9.96 -9.28 -12.49
N ASP A 118 -9.21 -8.29 -11.98
CA ASP A 118 -8.87 -8.18 -10.57
C ASP A 118 -10.06 -8.00 -9.64
N LEU A 119 -11.15 -7.38 -10.12
CA LEU A 119 -12.41 -7.27 -9.39
C LEU A 119 -13.15 -8.62 -9.33
N LYS A 120 -13.05 -9.42 -10.39
CA LYS A 120 -13.69 -10.74 -10.48
C LYS A 120 -12.92 -11.82 -9.72
N GLN A 121 -11.59 -11.72 -9.63
CA GLN A 121 -10.71 -12.68 -8.97
C GLN A 121 -10.63 -12.47 -7.44
N PHE A 122 -11.64 -11.85 -6.83
CA PHE A 122 -11.61 -11.42 -5.44
C PHE A 122 -11.21 -12.56 -4.49
N GLN A 123 -9.99 -12.49 -3.96
CA GLN A 123 -9.55 -13.27 -2.80
C GLN A 123 -10.01 -12.55 -1.52
N CYS A 124 -10.18 -13.31 -0.43
CA CYS A 124 -10.68 -12.84 0.86
C CYS A 124 -10.07 -11.48 1.29
N TYR A 125 -10.86 -10.62 1.92
CA TYR A 125 -10.47 -9.27 2.40
C TYR A 125 -9.30 -9.26 3.39
N CYS A 126 -8.98 -10.41 3.96
CA CYS A 126 -7.84 -10.60 4.83
C CYS A 126 -7.19 -11.95 4.55
N ALA A 127 -5.89 -12.01 4.81
CA ALA A 127 -5.14 -13.23 4.91
C ALA A 127 -4.92 -13.57 6.39
N ILE A 128 -4.77 -14.86 6.69
CA ILE A 128 -4.42 -15.34 8.02
C ILE A 128 -3.04 -16.03 7.99
N PRO A 129 -1.94 -15.28 7.78
CA PRO A 129 -0.61 -15.86 7.89
C PRO A 129 -0.29 -16.17 9.35
N TYR A 130 0.45 -17.25 9.58
CA TYR A 130 0.82 -17.67 10.92
C TYR A 130 2.14 -18.45 10.94
N ALA A 131 2.80 -18.45 12.10
CA ALA A 131 3.95 -19.27 12.43
C ALA A 131 3.77 -19.81 13.86
N GLY A 132 3.71 -21.14 14.00
CA GLY A 132 3.35 -21.76 15.28
C GLY A 132 1.96 -21.32 15.77
N GLU A 133 1.87 -20.87 17.02
CA GLU A 133 0.63 -20.35 17.62
C GLU A 133 0.35 -18.86 17.29
N ASN A 134 1.32 -18.17 16.69
CA ASN A 134 1.24 -16.74 16.42
C ASN A 134 0.68 -16.52 15.01
N GLY A 135 -0.48 -15.88 14.90
CA GLY A 135 -1.10 -15.54 13.63
C GLY A 135 -1.52 -14.08 13.59
N LEU A 136 -1.91 -13.63 12.39
CA LEU A 136 -2.38 -12.27 12.16
C LEU A 136 -3.62 -12.30 11.27
N LEU A 137 -4.55 -11.37 11.46
CA LEU A 137 -5.38 -10.89 10.35
C LEU A 137 -4.56 -9.81 9.64
N LEU A 138 -4.17 -10.11 8.40
CA LEU A 138 -3.40 -9.21 7.56
C LEU A 138 -4.27 -8.70 6.40
N PHE A 139 -4.26 -7.39 6.18
CA PHE A 139 -5.08 -6.74 5.17
C PHE A 139 -4.19 -6.21 4.05
N PRO A 140 -4.52 -6.47 2.78
CA PRO A 140 -3.73 -5.94 1.66
C PRO A 140 -3.77 -4.42 1.66
N ALA A 141 -2.66 -3.78 1.28
CA ALA A 141 -2.72 -2.39 0.85
C ALA A 141 -3.55 -2.29 -0.44
N PHE A 142 -4.16 -1.13 -0.68
CA PHE A 142 -4.93 -0.88 -1.90
C PHE A 142 -4.06 -1.17 -3.14
N GLY A 143 -4.61 -1.86 -4.14
CA GLY A 143 -3.90 -2.28 -5.35
C GLY A 143 -2.93 -3.44 -5.21
N TRP A 144 -2.77 -4.00 -3.99
CA TRP A 144 -1.89 -5.13 -3.72
C TRP A 144 -2.72 -6.34 -3.26
N ILE A 145 -2.18 -7.53 -3.42
CA ILE A 145 -2.76 -8.77 -2.85
C ILE A 145 -1.90 -9.27 -1.71
N ILE A 146 -2.40 -10.23 -0.93
CA ILE A 146 -1.58 -11.05 -0.04
C ILE A 146 -1.59 -12.47 -0.57
N ASP A 147 -0.41 -13.00 -0.87
CA ASP A 147 -0.19 -14.40 -1.21
C ASP A 147 0.34 -15.13 0.03
N ILE A 148 -0.47 -16.04 0.58
CA ILE A 148 -0.12 -16.86 1.75
C ILE A 148 0.68 -18.11 1.41
N THR A 149 1.07 -18.29 0.14
CA THR A 149 1.93 -19.38 -0.26
C THR A 149 3.29 -19.23 0.43
N GLN A 150 3.59 -20.13 1.37
CA GLN A 150 4.82 -20.10 2.13
C GLN A 150 6.02 -20.39 1.22
N ARG A 151 7.01 -19.49 1.23
CA ARG A 151 8.24 -19.58 0.43
C ARG A 151 9.40 -19.09 1.26
N PHE A 152 10.55 -19.77 1.24
CA PHE A 152 11.81 -19.26 1.80
C PHE A 152 11.64 -18.55 3.17
N GLU A 153 10.98 -19.24 4.12
CA GLU A 153 10.69 -18.75 5.49
C GLU A 153 9.70 -17.57 5.60
N MET A 154 9.10 -17.13 4.50
CA MET A 154 8.06 -16.11 4.46
C MET A 154 6.72 -16.76 4.84
N ILE A 155 5.99 -16.14 5.76
CA ILE A 155 4.62 -16.58 6.12
C ILE A 155 3.58 -16.09 5.11
N ALA A 156 3.91 -15.03 4.38
CA ALA A 156 3.15 -14.49 3.26
C ALA A 156 4.02 -13.52 2.46
N SER A 157 3.61 -13.20 1.24
CA SER A 157 4.12 -12.08 0.46
C SER A 157 2.97 -11.19 0.00
N SER A 158 3.30 -9.97 -0.40
CA SER A 158 2.34 -9.03 -0.97
C SER A 158 2.99 -8.28 -2.11
N TYR A 159 2.24 -8.07 -3.17
CA TYR A 159 2.70 -7.44 -4.39
C TYR A 159 1.49 -6.92 -5.16
N ARG A 160 1.75 -6.16 -6.22
CA ARG A 160 0.70 -5.61 -7.08
C ARG A 160 -0.29 -6.67 -7.53
N LYS A 161 -1.55 -6.28 -7.57
CA LYS A 161 -2.61 -7.06 -8.22
C LYS A 161 -2.28 -7.28 -9.70
N GLY A 162 -2.69 -8.42 -10.24
CA GLY A 162 -2.38 -8.84 -11.61
C GLY A 162 -0.95 -9.38 -11.82
N PHE A 163 -0.08 -9.33 -10.81
CA PHE A 163 1.26 -9.94 -10.89
C PHE A 163 1.25 -11.35 -10.31
N GLY A 164 2.06 -12.23 -10.88
CA GLY A 164 2.55 -13.42 -10.17
C GLY A 164 3.74 -13.07 -9.26
N PHE A 165 4.02 -13.91 -8.25
CA PHE A 165 5.19 -13.71 -7.37
C PHE A 165 6.50 -13.58 -8.16
N GLU A 166 6.72 -14.43 -9.17
CA GLU A 166 7.92 -14.37 -10.03
C GLU A 166 8.06 -13.04 -10.78
N GLU A 167 6.95 -12.48 -11.25
CA GLU A 167 6.94 -11.17 -11.93
C GLU A 167 7.23 -10.06 -10.92
N ALA A 168 6.61 -10.09 -9.75
CA ALA A 168 6.86 -9.12 -8.68
C ALA A 168 8.31 -9.16 -8.17
N PHE A 169 8.88 -10.36 -8.06
CA PHE A 169 10.27 -10.59 -7.72
C PHE A 169 11.21 -10.03 -8.78
N LYS A 170 10.92 -10.28 -10.06
CA LYS A 170 11.69 -9.74 -11.20
C LYS A 170 11.64 -8.21 -11.26
N GLU A 171 10.48 -7.61 -11.03
CA GLU A 171 10.29 -6.16 -10.97
C GLU A 171 10.82 -5.52 -9.68
N ARG A 172 11.26 -6.35 -8.71
CA ARG A 172 11.75 -5.92 -7.39
C ARG A 172 10.73 -5.05 -6.66
N GLU A 173 9.47 -5.43 -6.76
CA GLU A 173 8.34 -4.70 -6.19
C GLU A 173 7.43 -5.65 -5.43
N PHE A 174 7.83 -6.00 -4.20
CA PHE A 174 7.06 -6.89 -3.34
C PHE A 174 7.46 -6.70 -1.87
N ILE A 175 6.57 -7.13 -0.99
CA ILE A 175 6.80 -7.26 0.45
C ILE A 175 6.80 -8.75 0.76
N TYR A 176 7.70 -9.20 1.61
CA TYR A 176 7.54 -10.46 2.31
C TYR A 176 7.34 -10.24 3.80
N PHE A 177 6.58 -11.13 4.42
CA PHE A 177 6.18 -11.04 5.81
C PHE A 177 6.74 -12.20 6.62
N GLN A 178 7.06 -11.91 7.87
CA GLN A 178 7.57 -12.89 8.83
C GLN A 178 7.08 -12.58 10.24
N ILE A 179 7.14 -13.60 11.10
CA ILE A 179 6.90 -13.50 12.54
C ILE A 179 8.16 -13.96 13.26
N TRP A 180 8.58 -13.18 14.26
CA TRP A 180 9.62 -13.56 15.19
C TRP A 180 9.03 -13.91 16.55
N ASP A 181 9.25 -15.13 17.04
CA ASP A 181 8.71 -15.63 18.30
C ASP A 181 9.58 -15.15 19.49
N THR A 182 9.17 -14.05 20.13
CA THR A 182 9.93 -13.44 21.24
C THR A 182 9.86 -14.25 22.53
N LYS A 183 8.97 -15.24 22.63
CA LYS A 183 8.97 -16.19 23.76
C LYS A 183 10.14 -17.17 23.68
N LYS A 184 10.58 -17.51 22.45
CA LYS A 184 11.72 -18.41 22.21
C LYS A 184 13.04 -17.66 22.13
N ASP A 185 13.03 -16.50 21.46
CA ASP A 185 14.22 -15.67 21.30
C ASP A 185 13.87 -14.18 21.57
N PRO A 186 13.99 -13.75 22.84
CA PRO A 186 13.62 -12.40 23.26
C PRO A 186 14.49 -11.33 22.59
N ILE A 187 13.87 -10.47 21.79
CA ILE A 187 14.52 -9.36 21.11
C ILE A 187 13.53 -8.22 20.93
N LEU A 188 14.03 -6.97 20.91
CA LEU A 188 13.23 -5.80 20.57
C LEU A 188 13.17 -5.61 19.05
N PRO A 189 12.11 -4.98 18.50
CA PRO A 189 12.02 -4.70 17.06
C PRO A 189 13.23 -3.96 16.49
N GLU A 190 13.79 -2.99 17.22
CA GLU A 190 14.99 -2.26 16.81
C GLU A 190 16.19 -3.20 16.62
N ASN A 191 16.44 -4.07 17.60
CA ASN A 191 17.54 -5.03 17.56
C ASN A 191 17.33 -6.10 16.47
N LEU A 192 16.09 -6.49 16.21
CA LEU A 192 15.75 -7.38 15.09
C LEU A 192 16.14 -6.74 13.75
N LEU A 193 15.81 -5.46 13.55
CA LEU A 193 16.17 -4.75 12.32
C LEU A 193 17.68 -4.48 12.21
N LEU A 194 18.37 -4.24 13.32
CA LEU A 194 19.84 -4.15 13.37
C LEU A 194 20.50 -5.48 12.96
N ASN A 195 19.98 -6.61 13.43
CA ASN A 195 20.48 -7.94 13.04
C ASN A 195 20.28 -8.21 11.54
N GLN A 196 19.13 -7.81 10.97
CA GLN A 196 18.92 -7.88 9.53
C GLN A 196 19.92 -7.02 8.75
N GLU A 197 20.17 -5.79 9.20
CA GLU A 197 21.17 -4.94 8.58
C GLU A 197 22.56 -5.58 8.59
N TYR A 198 22.95 -6.18 9.73
CA TYR A 198 24.22 -6.90 9.85
C TYR A 198 24.33 -8.03 8.80
N GLN A 199 23.29 -8.86 8.67
CA GLN A 199 23.24 -9.94 7.68
C GLN A 199 23.32 -9.42 6.23
N ILE A 200 22.74 -8.25 5.96
CA ILE A 200 22.85 -7.60 4.64
C ILE A 200 24.29 -7.15 4.39
N ARG A 201 24.97 -6.56 5.40
CA ARG A 201 26.38 -6.12 5.28
C ARG A 201 27.34 -7.27 4.97
N GLU A 202 27.03 -8.49 5.41
CA GLU A 202 27.84 -9.67 5.07
C GLU A 202 27.76 -10.05 3.58
N ARG A 203 26.66 -9.70 2.91
CA ARG A 203 26.36 -10.12 1.53
C ARG A 203 26.47 -8.99 0.52
N LEU A 204 26.20 -7.75 0.94
CA LEU A 204 26.08 -6.57 0.10
C LEU A 204 26.79 -5.37 0.74
N LYS A 205 27.39 -4.53 -0.10
CA LYS A 205 27.96 -3.26 0.34
C LYS A 205 26.84 -2.22 0.53
N ILE A 206 26.56 -1.88 1.79
CA ILE A 206 25.57 -0.87 2.15
C ILE A 206 26.14 0.54 1.91
N LYS A 207 25.40 1.33 1.14
CA LYS A 207 25.64 2.76 0.94
C LYS A 207 25.08 3.59 2.09
N GLU A 208 23.85 3.27 2.50
CA GLU A 208 23.11 4.00 3.53
C GLU A 208 22.18 3.04 4.27
N SER A 209 22.08 3.18 5.59
CA SER A 209 21.06 2.50 6.39
C SER A 209 20.62 3.42 7.52
N GLU A 210 19.33 3.48 7.77
CA GLU A 210 18.72 4.26 8.85
C GLU A 210 17.65 3.39 9.51
N ILE A 211 17.64 3.35 10.84
CA ILE A 211 16.57 2.77 11.64
C ILE A 211 15.95 3.89 12.48
N LYS A 212 14.62 3.99 12.44
CA LYS A 212 13.89 4.99 13.21
C LYS A 212 12.55 4.46 13.70
N LYS A 213 12.10 5.05 14.80
CA LYS A 213 10.75 4.90 15.30
C LYS A 213 9.79 5.79 14.50
N ILE A 214 8.63 5.26 14.13
CA ILE A 214 7.54 6.01 13.50
C ILE A 214 6.22 5.73 14.23
N GLU A 215 5.29 6.68 14.16
CA GLU A 215 3.95 6.55 14.75
C GLU A 215 2.90 6.46 13.64
N TYR A 216 1.93 5.55 13.79
CA TYR A 216 0.77 5.40 12.90
C TYR A 216 -0.49 5.27 13.74
N GLY A 217 -1.27 6.34 13.83
CA GLY A 217 -2.40 6.42 14.77
C GLY A 217 -1.91 6.29 16.21
N ASN A 218 -2.36 5.26 16.91
CA ASN A 218 -1.94 4.94 18.29
C ASN A 218 -0.86 3.83 18.35
N LYS A 219 -0.30 3.42 17.21
CA LYS A 219 0.70 2.35 17.13
C LYS A 219 2.09 2.94 16.86
N SER A 220 3.07 2.43 17.59
CA SER A 220 4.48 2.72 17.42
C SER A 220 5.14 1.58 16.63
N LEU A 221 5.89 1.91 15.57
CA LEU A 221 6.58 0.95 14.72
C LEU A 221 8.08 1.28 14.62
N MET A 222 8.89 0.27 14.33
CA MET A 222 10.27 0.46 13.92
C MET A 222 10.38 0.31 12.40
N LEU A 223 11.03 1.27 11.74
CA LEU A 223 11.24 1.29 10.30
C LEU A 223 12.75 1.37 10.01
N ARG A 224 13.25 0.43 9.23
CA ARG A 224 14.57 0.46 8.61
C ARG A 224 14.45 0.82 7.14
N LYS A 225 15.34 1.67 6.65
CA LYS A 225 15.64 1.86 5.23
C LYS A 225 17.08 1.43 4.99
N THR A 226 17.32 0.66 3.93
CA THR A 226 18.68 0.29 3.52
C THR A 226 18.84 0.41 2.01
N ILE A 227 19.93 1.05 1.60
CA ILE A 227 20.35 1.20 0.20
C ILE A 227 21.71 0.53 0.04
N SER A 228 21.84 -0.38 -0.93
CA SER A 228 23.10 -1.03 -1.29
C SER A 228 23.69 -0.42 -2.56
N GLU A 229 25.02 -0.35 -2.67
CA GLU A 229 25.71 0.33 -3.80
C GLU A 229 25.40 -0.29 -5.17
N ASN A 230 25.24 -1.62 -5.23
CA ASN A 230 25.09 -2.38 -6.48
C ASN A 230 23.69 -2.97 -6.67
N TYR A 231 22.69 -2.50 -5.91
CA TYR A 231 21.32 -3.01 -5.97
C TYR A 231 20.35 -1.88 -6.34
N LEU A 232 19.70 -1.98 -7.51
CA LEU A 232 18.80 -0.95 -8.04
C LEU A 232 17.43 -0.89 -7.33
N ALA A 233 17.28 -1.53 -6.17
CA ALA A 233 16.08 -1.48 -5.36
C ALA A 233 16.43 -1.00 -3.95
N VAL A 234 15.50 -0.27 -3.36
CA VAL A 234 15.57 0.18 -1.97
C VAL A 234 14.86 -0.87 -1.12
N GLU A 235 15.50 -1.25 -0.02
CA GLU A 235 14.90 -2.15 0.96
C GLU A 235 14.35 -1.36 2.14
N TYR A 236 13.13 -1.67 2.53
CA TYR A 236 12.57 -1.22 3.81
C TYR A 236 12.18 -2.42 4.65
N ALA A 237 12.36 -2.34 5.96
CA ALA A 237 11.78 -3.29 6.89
C ALA A 237 10.96 -2.54 7.95
N CYS A 238 9.73 -2.96 8.17
CA CYS A 238 8.85 -2.34 9.16
C CYS A 238 8.37 -3.41 10.13
N ALA A 239 8.56 -3.16 11.43
CA ALA A 239 8.28 -4.09 12.50
C ALA A 239 7.36 -3.47 13.56
N ILE A 240 6.47 -4.29 14.09
CA ILE A 240 5.59 -3.98 15.22
C ILE A 240 5.62 -5.14 16.22
N GLU A 241 5.66 -4.79 17.51
CA GLU A 241 5.68 -5.75 18.61
C GLU A 241 4.25 -6.04 19.10
N TYR A 242 3.98 -7.31 19.33
CA TYR A 242 2.78 -7.82 20.00
C TYR A 242 3.20 -8.70 21.18
N ASP A 243 2.24 -9.06 22.04
CA ASP A 243 2.51 -9.97 23.15
C ASP A 243 3.01 -11.33 22.64
N GLY A 244 4.29 -11.61 22.92
CA GLY A 244 4.97 -12.86 22.59
C GLY A 244 5.47 -13.01 21.15
N PHE A 245 5.36 -11.98 20.30
CA PHE A 245 6.00 -12.01 18.98
C PHE A 245 6.18 -10.63 18.34
N ILE A 246 7.10 -10.52 17.38
CA ILE A 246 7.24 -9.37 16.48
C ILE A 246 6.69 -9.75 15.11
N PHE A 247 5.83 -8.91 14.56
CA PHE A 247 5.42 -9.00 13.16
C PHE A 247 6.22 -7.98 12.35
N PHE A 248 6.77 -8.41 11.22
CA PHE A 248 7.45 -7.48 10.32
C PHE A 248 7.25 -7.84 8.85
N GLY A 249 7.29 -6.80 8.02
CA GLY A 249 7.36 -6.91 6.58
C GLY A 249 8.64 -6.30 6.07
N VAL A 250 9.23 -6.92 5.04
CA VAL A 250 10.38 -6.39 4.31
C VAL A 250 9.96 -6.12 2.87
N LEU A 251 10.02 -4.86 2.49
CA LEU A 251 9.74 -4.35 1.15
C LEU A 251 11.02 -4.30 0.34
N ILE A 252 10.97 -4.88 -0.86
CA ILE A 252 11.88 -4.54 -1.96
C ILE A 252 11.09 -3.65 -2.91
N SER A 253 11.61 -2.46 -3.20
CA SER A 253 10.95 -1.48 -4.08
C SER A 253 11.91 -0.93 -5.13
N PRO A 254 11.48 -0.74 -6.39
CA PRO A 254 12.22 0.10 -7.32
C PRO A 254 12.22 1.54 -6.79
N VAL A 255 13.29 2.29 -7.11
CA VAL A 255 13.52 3.65 -6.60
C VAL A 255 12.36 4.61 -6.95
N ASN A 256 11.81 4.48 -8.16
CA ASN A 256 10.70 5.30 -8.65
C ASN A 256 9.33 4.97 -8.03
N ARG A 257 9.27 4.03 -7.08
CA ARG A 257 8.04 3.69 -6.34
C ARG A 257 8.24 3.63 -4.83
N GLU A 258 9.41 4.07 -4.38
CA GLU A 258 9.88 3.92 -3.02
C GLU A 258 8.88 4.50 -2.00
N THR A 259 8.44 5.73 -2.22
CA THR A 259 7.55 6.45 -1.29
C THR A 259 6.21 5.76 -1.14
N VAL A 260 5.57 5.43 -2.26
CA VAL A 260 4.25 4.79 -2.27
C VAL A 260 4.33 3.39 -1.65
N ASN A 261 5.31 2.58 -2.04
CA ASN A 261 5.42 1.22 -1.55
C ASN A 261 5.81 1.18 -0.07
N LYS A 262 6.66 2.10 0.40
CA LYS A 262 6.94 2.27 1.83
C LYS A 262 5.65 2.57 2.60
N ASN A 263 4.80 3.46 2.09
CA ASN A 263 3.51 3.77 2.74
C ASN A 263 2.59 2.54 2.78
N LYS A 264 2.56 1.73 1.72
CA LYS A 264 1.83 0.45 1.69
C LYS A 264 2.35 -0.54 2.75
N LEU A 265 3.67 -0.70 2.84
CA LEU A 265 4.30 -1.53 3.89
C LEU A 265 3.88 -1.07 5.29
N VAL A 266 4.07 0.22 5.60
CA VAL A 266 3.74 0.78 6.92
C VAL A 266 2.25 0.59 7.23
N GLN A 267 1.37 0.84 6.26
CA GLN A 267 -0.07 0.62 6.41
C GLN A 267 -0.39 -0.84 6.75
N MET A 268 0.17 -1.80 6.01
CA MET A 268 -0.12 -3.22 6.21
C MET A 268 0.38 -3.71 7.58
N VAL A 269 1.60 -3.32 7.97
CA VAL A 269 2.17 -3.68 9.27
C VAL A 269 1.38 -3.04 10.41
N ALA A 270 1.04 -1.75 10.30
CA ALA A 270 0.27 -1.04 11.32
C ALA A 270 -1.17 -1.54 11.44
N LYS A 271 -1.83 -1.95 10.34
CA LYS A 271 -3.22 -2.43 10.37
C LYS A 271 -3.37 -3.90 10.73
N ALA A 272 -2.28 -4.66 10.81
CA ALA A 272 -2.36 -6.06 11.20
C ALA A 272 -2.96 -6.21 12.61
N VAL A 273 -3.72 -7.29 12.80
CA VAL A 273 -4.37 -7.62 14.08
C VAL A 273 -3.83 -8.96 14.56
N PRO A 274 -3.21 -9.06 15.75
CA PRO A 274 -2.67 -10.31 16.25
C PRO A 274 -3.82 -11.27 16.60
N ILE A 275 -3.64 -12.55 16.27
CA ILE A 275 -4.54 -13.64 16.65
C ILE A 275 -3.72 -14.83 17.16
N LYS A 276 -4.39 -15.74 17.88
CA LYS A 276 -3.81 -17.03 18.26
C LYS A 276 -4.38 -18.14 17.39
N VAL A 277 -3.51 -18.96 16.82
CA VAL A 277 -3.89 -20.11 16.00
C VAL A 277 -3.80 -21.37 16.85
N ILE A 278 -4.93 -22.05 17.01
CA ILE A 278 -5.00 -23.34 17.70
C ILE A 278 -4.74 -24.44 16.67
N GLN A 279 -3.58 -25.08 16.75
CA GLN A 279 -3.27 -26.25 15.94
C GLN A 279 -3.87 -27.48 16.63
N LYS A 280 -4.69 -28.25 15.92
CA LYS A 280 -5.22 -29.55 16.37
C LYS A 280 -4.32 -30.67 15.91
#